data_AF-A0A924RBK8-F1
#
_entry.id   AF-A0A924RBK8-F1
#
_cell.length_a   1.000
_cell.length_b   1.000
_cell.length_c   1.000
_cell.angle_alpha   90.00
_cell.angle_beta   90.00
_cell.angle_gamma   90.00
#
_symmetry.space_group_name_H-M   'P 1'
#
loop_
_entity.id
_entity.type
_entity.pdbx_description
1 polymer ?
#
loop_
_entity_poly.entity_id
_entity_poly.type
_entity_poly.pdbx_seq_one_letter_code
_entity_poly.pdbx_strand_id
1 'polypeptide(L)'
;MLATSSLQALTLNRVGTCPITIRPCPVERPCGCKWNPHPIRPGEWLNACGCRRARYCGPLSEVDIDGPIGYIDSIKVDGVELVLDTGDWRIDNGHLLVWQGTGTSPIPETQDLDKPDSAVGTWSITYSKSYPVLADARLAVAFLAMEFAEACAPQGACSLPRGVTSVVRNGVSFSIEAGLFPNGLTGIDIVDQFILKWAPAGAPIQAAQVHNPRTRKARITSTLPVRRLGGSV
;
A
#
# COMPACT_ATOMS: atom_id res chain seq x y z
N MET A 1 8.30 -7.18 -16.67
CA MET A 1 7.73 -7.94 -15.52
C MET A 1 8.84 -8.39 -14.57
N LEU A 2 9.81 -9.19 -15.01
CA LEU A 2 10.85 -9.77 -14.13
C LEU A 2 11.65 -8.73 -13.32
N ALA A 3 12.21 -7.70 -13.98
CA ALA A 3 12.94 -6.61 -13.31
C ALA A 3 12.12 -5.93 -12.21
N THR A 4 10.88 -5.58 -12.51
CA THR A 4 9.97 -4.92 -11.56
C THR A 4 9.69 -5.80 -10.35
N SER A 5 9.31 -7.07 -10.56
CA SER A 5 9.02 -7.99 -9.46
C SER A 5 10.26 -8.33 -8.63
N SER A 6 11.43 -8.45 -9.26
CA SER A 6 12.69 -8.66 -8.55
C SER A 6 13.04 -7.47 -7.67
N LEU A 7 12.95 -6.24 -8.21
CA LEU A 7 13.28 -5.06 -7.43
C LEU A 7 12.27 -4.80 -6.30
N GLN A 8 10.98 -5.08 -6.53
CA GLN A 8 9.97 -5.06 -5.46
C GLN A 8 10.32 -6.04 -4.34
N ALA A 9 10.72 -7.27 -4.67
CA ALA A 9 11.12 -8.25 -3.68
C ALA A 9 12.37 -7.81 -2.90
N LEU A 10 13.41 -7.31 -3.59
CA LEU A 10 14.66 -6.84 -2.98
C LEU A 10 14.45 -5.60 -2.09
N THR A 11 13.42 -4.79 -2.37
CA THR A 11 13.03 -3.66 -1.53
C THR A 11 11.95 -3.99 -0.49
N LEU A 12 11.65 -5.27 -0.26
CA LEU A 12 10.63 -5.74 0.68
C LEU A 12 9.23 -5.14 0.42
N ASN A 13 8.88 -4.95 -0.85
CA ASN A 13 7.65 -4.32 -1.33
C ASN A 13 7.43 -2.89 -0.80
N ARG A 14 8.49 -2.19 -0.37
CA ARG A 14 8.40 -0.82 0.14
C ARG A 14 8.18 0.22 -0.95
N VAL A 15 8.44 -0.12 -2.23
CA VAL A 15 8.27 0.80 -3.36
C VAL A 15 7.52 0.12 -4.51
N GLY A 16 6.59 0.85 -5.11
CA GLY A 16 6.05 0.55 -6.44
C GLY A 16 5.04 -0.59 -6.53
N THR A 17 4.33 -0.91 -5.44
CA THR A 17 3.12 -1.75 -5.50
C THR A 17 2.01 -1.02 -6.26
N CYS A 18 1.15 -1.80 -6.92
CA CYS A 18 0.00 -1.23 -7.64
C CYS A 18 -0.99 -0.62 -6.63
N PRO A 19 -1.51 0.60 -6.90
CA PRO A 19 -2.61 1.14 -6.13
C PRO A 19 -3.82 0.21 -6.20
N ILE A 20 -4.52 0.11 -5.08
CA ILE A 20 -5.79 -0.58 -4.97
C ILE A 20 -6.86 0.43 -4.59
N THR A 21 -8.06 0.25 -5.16
CA THR A 21 -9.23 1.03 -4.79
C THR A 21 -10.11 0.19 -3.89
N ILE A 22 -10.38 0.70 -2.69
CA ILE A 22 -11.34 0.12 -1.76
C ILE A 22 -12.56 1.03 -1.66
N ARG A 23 -13.71 0.42 -1.36
CA ARG A 23 -14.94 1.11 -1.03
C ARG A 23 -15.27 0.78 0.41
N PRO A 24 -14.76 1.56 1.39
CA PRO A 24 -14.90 1.17 2.77
C PRO A 24 -16.38 1.13 3.15
N CYS A 25 -16.77 0.02 3.78
CA CYS A 25 -17.95 0.02 4.61
C CYS A 25 -17.54 0.63 5.95
N PRO A 26 -18.35 1.54 6.53
CA PRO A 26 -18.20 1.89 7.94
C PRO A 26 -18.03 0.60 8.72
N VAL A 27 -16.95 0.49 9.50
CA VAL A 27 -16.76 -0.67 10.38
C VAL A 27 -18.06 -0.83 11.15
N GLU A 28 -18.66 -2.02 11.06
CA GLU A 28 -19.74 -2.41 11.95
C GLU A 28 -19.18 -2.34 13.38
N ARG A 29 -19.17 -1.15 13.98
CA ARG A 29 -19.50 -1.11 15.39
C ARG A 29 -20.89 -1.71 15.42
N PRO A 30 -21.12 -2.80 16.16
CA PRO A 30 -22.47 -3.23 16.38
C PRO A 30 -23.15 -2.03 17.05
N CYS A 31 -23.95 -1.28 16.30
CA CYS A 31 -25.27 -0.99 16.80
C CYS A 31 -25.83 -2.39 17.09
N GLY A 32 -25.66 -2.79 18.35
CA GLY A 32 -25.91 -4.15 18.80
C GLY A 32 -27.34 -4.50 18.50
N CYS A 33 -27.53 -5.27 17.44
CA CYS A 33 -28.67 -6.13 17.33
C CYS A 33 -28.17 -7.58 17.22
N LYS A 34 -27.53 -8.02 18.31
CA LYS A 34 -27.98 -9.28 18.92
C LYS A 34 -29.48 -9.13 19.17
N TRP A 35 -30.30 -10.16 18.97
CA TRP A 35 -31.76 -10.14 19.26
C TRP A 35 -32.10 -9.16 20.40
N ASN A 36 -32.65 -8.00 20.06
CA ASN A 36 -32.91 -6.88 20.98
C ASN A 36 -34.38 -6.46 20.79
N PRO A 37 -35.31 -7.34 21.18
CA PRO A 37 -36.72 -7.18 20.86
C PRO A 37 -37.27 -5.92 21.55
N HIS A 38 -37.87 -5.02 20.78
CA HIS A 38 -38.54 -3.82 21.31
C HIS A 38 -40.04 -3.88 20.99
N PRO A 39 -40.93 -3.62 21.98
CA PRO A 39 -42.36 -3.53 21.74
C PRO A 39 -42.68 -2.14 21.18
N ILE A 40 -42.75 -2.04 19.85
CA ILE A 40 -43.08 -0.78 19.15
C ILE A 40 -44.60 -0.59 19.08
N ARG A 41 -45.37 -1.69 19.20
CA ARG A 41 -46.84 -1.74 19.25
C ARG A 41 -47.29 -2.87 20.19
N PRO A 42 -48.50 -2.79 20.78
CA PRO A 42 -49.03 -3.89 21.59
C PRO A 42 -49.08 -5.17 20.76
N GLY A 43 -48.26 -6.16 21.11
CA GLY A 43 -48.28 -7.51 20.51
C GLY A 43 -47.35 -7.76 19.33
N GLU A 44 -46.58 -6.77 18.85
CA GLU A 44 -45.61 -6.95 17.75
C GLU A 44 -44.16 -6.76 18.23
N TRP A 45 -43.31 -7.76 17.92
CA TRP A 45 -41.87 -7.73 18.20
C TRP A 45 -41.11 -7.74 16.87
N LEU A 46 -40.30 -6.70 16.62
CA LEU A 46 -39.49 -6.57 15.41
C LEU A 46 -37.99 -6.68 15.72
N ASN A 47 -37.29 -7.50 14.94
CA ASN A 47 -35.82 -7.54 14.89
C ASN A 47 -35.33 -6.57 13.81
N ALA A 48 -34.53 -5.57 14.16
CA ALA A 48 -33.97 -4.61 13.20
C ALA A 48 -32.46 -4.77 13.10
N CYS A 49 -31.96 -5.30 11.95
CA CYS A 49 -30.53 -5.40 11.61
C CYS A 49 -30.29 -5.38 10.08
N GLY A 50 -29.30 -4.62 9.59
CA GLY A 50 -28.79 -4.76 8.21
C GLY A 50 -28.30 -3.46 7.55
N CYS A 51 -27.11 -3.50 6.95
CA CYS A 51 -26.53 -2.47 6.09
C CYS A 51 -27.25 -2.34 4.74
N ARG A 52 -28.49 -1.82 4.76
CA ARG A 52 -29.10 -1.17 3.59
C ARG A 52 -29.04 0.36 3.71
N ARG A 53 -28.84 0.87 4.93
CA ARG A 53 -28.59 2.27 5.32
C ARG A 53 -27.86 2.27 6.69
N ALA A 54 -26.54 2.06 6.69
CA ALA A 54 -25.75 2.10 7.92
C ALA A 54 -25.72 3.55 8.46
N ARG A 55 -26.58 3.86 9.43
CA ARG A 55 -26.66 5.19 10.06
C ARG A 55 -25.83 5.16 11.34
N TYR A 56 -24.57 5.58 11.26
CA TYR A 56 -23.79 6.00 12.41
C TYR A 56 -24.15 7.47 12.68
N CYS A 57 -24.47 7.89 13.90
CA CYS A 57 -24.92 9.27 14.15
C CYS A 57 -23.73 10.22 14.37
N GLY A 58 -23.07 10.66 13.29
CA GLY A 58 -21.97 11.64 13.28
C GLY A 58 -20.93 11.32 12.19
N PRO A 59 -20.34 12.31 11.49
CA PRO A 59 -19.42 12.03 10.40
C PRO A 59 -18.19 11.25 10.90
N LEU A 60 -17.74 10.25 10.13
CA LEU A 60 -16.59 9.44 10.52
C LEU A 60 -15.31 10.27 10.40
N SER A 61 -14.69 10.60 11.52
CA SER A 61 -13.38 11.25 11.53
C SER A 61 -12.22 10.27 11.46
N GLU A 62 -12.47 8.97 11.57
CA GLU A 62 -11.45 7.91 11.51
C GLU A 62 -11.94 6.75 10.64
N VAL A 63 -11.14 6.30 9.69
CA VAL A 63 -11.41 5.18 8.78
C VAL A 63 -10.28 4.17 8.87
N ASP A 64 -10.61 2.93 9.20
CA ASP A 64 -9.67 1.81 9.20
C ASP A 64 -9.50 1.26 7.77
N ILE A 65 -8.26 1.27 7.28
CA ILE A 65 -7.87 0.83 5.94
C ILE A 65 -6.92 -0.35 6.11
N ASP A 66 -7.00 -1.36 5.23
CA ASP A 66 -6.07 -2.48 5.28
C ASP A 66 -4.61 -2.02 5.03
N GLY A 67 -3.84 -1.93 6.11
CA GLY A 67 -2.48 -1.41 6.12
C GLY A 67 -1.40 -2.45 5.77
N PRO A 68 -0.11 -2.06 5.78
CA PRO A 68 0.38 -0.69 5.96
C PRO A 68 0.07 0.20 4.74
N ILE A 69 -0.24 1.47 4.96
CA ILE A 69 -0.43 2.47 3.91
C ILE A 69 0.92 3.13 3.62
N GLY A 70 1.41 2.97 2.39
CA GLY A 70 2.57 3.72 1.91
C GLY A 70 2.18 5.07 1.34
N TYR A 71 0.98 5.15 0.74
CA TYR A 71 0.55 6.33 0.01
C TYR A 71 -0.95 6.36 -0.29
N ILE A 72 -1.61 7.52 -0.17
CA ILE A 72 -2.98 7.71 -0.66
C ILE A 72 -2.94 8.45 -2.00
N ASP A 73 -3.45 7.82 -3.05
CA ASP A 73 -3.54 8.38 -4.39
C ASP A 73 -4.75 9.31 -4.52
N SER A 74 -5.93 8.87 -4.08
CA SER A 74 -7.15 9.67 -4.13
C SER A 74 -8.22 9.20 -3.15
N ILE A 75 -9.08 10.13 -2.74
CA ILE A 75 -10.34 9.83 -2.05
C ILE A 75 -11.44 10.47 -2.87
N LYS A 76 -12.48 9.69 -3.22
CA LYS A 76 -13.65 10.17 -3.96
C LYS A 76 -14.90 10.04 -3.11
N VAL A 77 -15.73 11.07 -3.09
CA VAL A 77 -17.04 11.11 -2.42
C VAL A 77 -18.04 11.67 -3.40
N ASP A 78 -19.14 10.95 -3.65
CA ASP A 78 -20.19 11.32 -4.61
C ASP A 78 -19.63 11.66 -6.01
N GLY A 79 -18.59 10.94 -6.43
CA GLY A 79 -17.87 11.17 -7.69
C GLY A 79 -16.92 12.36 -7.70
N VAL A 80 -16.80 13.10 -6.60
CA VAL A 80 -15.89 14.25 -6.45
C VAL A 80 -14.62 13.82 -5.71
N GLU A 81 -13.47 14.13 -6.28
CA GLU A 81 -12.18 13.87 -5.64
C GLU A 81 -11.87 14.92 -4.57
N LEU A 82 -11.52 14.46 -3.37
CA LEU A 82 -11.19 15.32 -2.25
C LEU A 82 -9.76 15.85 -2.37
N VAL A 83 -9.56 17.08 -1.89
CA VAL A 83 -8.24 17.69 -1.78
C VAL A 83 -7.53 17.14 -0.55
N LEU A 84 -6.40 16.46 -0.75
CA LEU A 84 -5.66 15.76 0.31
C LEU A 84 -4.47 16.54 0.87
N ASP A 85 -4.02 17.60 0.21
CA ASP A 85 -2.82 18.38 0.56
C ASP A 85 -3.08 19.55 1.52
N THR A 86 -4.26 19.62 2.13
CA THR A 86 -4.66 20.71 3.05
C THR A 86 -4.08 20.60 4.46
N GLY A 87 -3.47 19.46 4.82
CA GLY A 87 -3.02 19.17 6.19
C GLY A 87 -4.14 18.69 7.14
N ASP A 88 -5.39 18.67 6.66
CA ASP A 88 -6.56 18.18 7.40
C ASP A 88 -6.61 16.66 7.52
N TRP A 89 -5.68 15.94 6.89
CA TRP A 89 -5.58 14.49 6.88
C TRP A 89 -4.27 14.02 7.50
N ARG A 90 -4.35 12.93 8.26
CA ARG A 90 -3.17 12.22 8.77
C ARG A 90 -3.40 10.71 8.77
N ILE A 91 -2.29 9.96 8.82
CA ILE A 91 -2.32 8.52 9.02
C ILE A 91 -1.81 8.20 10.42
N ASP A 92 -2.67 7.57 11.21
CA ASP A 92 -2.34 7.03 12.53
C ASP A 92 -2.08 5.50 12.41
N ASN A 93 -1.07 5.01 13.12
CA ASN A 93 -0.67 3.60 13.18
C ASN A 93 -0.40 2.92 11.82
N GLY A 94 -0.17 3.69 10.77
CA GLY A 94 0.09 3.20 9.41
C GLY A 94 -1.12 2.60 8.68
N HIS A 95 -2.34 2.74 9.22
CA HIS A 95 -3.56 2.15 8.64
C HIS A 95 -4.84 2.93 8.91
N LEU A 96 -4.84 3.84 9.90
CA LEU A 96 -6.01 4.62 10.26
C LEU A 96 -5.93 5.99 9.57
N LEU A 97 -6.82 6.23 8.60
CA LEU A 97 -6.99 7.56 8.01
C LEU A 97 -7.82 8.42 8.95
N VAL A 98 -7.29 9.56 9.34
CA VAL A 98 -7.92 10.47 10.30
C VAL A 98 -8.12 11.84 9.66
N TRP A 99 -9.37 12.32 9.71
CA TRP A 99 -9.73 13.70 9.44
C TRP A 99 -9.56 14.53 10.71
N GLN A 100 -8.78 15.60 10.61
CA GLN A 100 -8.49 16.55 11.69
C GLN A 100 -8.78 18.01 11.28
N GLY A 101 -9.38 18.23 10.11
CA GLY A 101 -9.75 19.56 9.65
C GLY A 101 -10.89 20.18 10.43
N THR A 102 -11.09 21.48 10.23
CA THR A 102 -12.19 22.21 10.87
C THR A 102 -13.54 21.85 10.23
N GLY A 103 -14.59 21.72 11.05
CA GLY A 103 -15.94 21.45 10.56
C GLY A 103 -16.33 19.97 10.53
N THR A 104 -17.25 19.63 9.63
CA THR A 104 -17.79 18.26 9.48
C THR A 104 -16.82 17.43 8.63
N SER A 105 -16.48 16.21 9.06
CA SER A 105 -15.64 15.32 8.25
C SER A 105 -16.30 15.07 6.88
N PRO A 106 -15.53 15.14 5.77
CA PRO A 106 -16.05 14.91 4.43
C PRO A 106 -16.32 13.43 4.15
N ILE A 107 -15.94 12.52 5.05
CA ILE A 107 -16.22 11.09 4.90
C ILE A 107 -17.69 10.80 5.26
N PRO A 108 -18.48 10.25 4.32
CA PRO A 108 -19.87 9.94 4.57
C PRO A 108 -20.02 8.74 5.51
N GLU A 109 -21.09 8.77 6.31
CA GLU A 109 -21.47 7.67 7.22
C GLU A 109 -22.03 6.46 6.48
N THR A 110 -22.51 6.66 5.25
CA THR A 110 -23.19 5.64 4.43
C THR A 110 -22.46 5.39 3.13
N GLN A 111 -22.60 4.17 2.60
CA GLN A 111 -22.04 3.76 1.32
C GLN A 111 -23.08 2.91 0.57
N ASP A 112 -23.32 3.21 -0.70
CA ASP A 112 -24.18 2.44 -1.60
C ASP A 112 -23.32 1.59 -2.55
N LEU A 113 -23.08 0.33 -2.19
CA LEU A 113 -22.23 -0.58 -2.98
C LEU A 113 -22.91 -1.08 -4.27
N ASP A 114 -24.22 -0.87 -4.44
CA ASP A 114 -24.97 -1.29 -5.64
C ASP A 114 -24.77 -0.30 -6.80
N LYS A 115 -24.13 0.84 -6.54
CA LYS A 115 -23.84 1.89 -7.53
C LYS A 115 -22.35 1.95 -7.88
N PRO A 116 -21.99 2.49 -9.06
CA PRO A 116 -20.59 2.79 -9.39
C PRO A 116 -20.02 3.82 -8.41
N ASP A 117 -18.70 3.79 -8.20
CA ASP A 117 -17.96 4.64 -7.25
C ASP A 117 -17.94 6.14 -7.59
N SER A 118 -18.48 6.50 -8.76
CA SER A 118 -18.70 7.87 -9.22
C SER A 118 -20.11 8.41 -8.96
N ALA A 119 -21.02 7.59 -8.42
CA ALA A 119 -22.40 7.98 -8.19
C ALA A 119 -22.62 8.64 -6.82
N VAL A 120 -23.70 9.39 -6.70
CA VAL A 120 -24.15 9.96 -5.41
C VAL A 120 -24.54 8.84 -4.43
N GLY A 121 -24.13 9.01 -3.17
CA GLY A 121 -24.22 8.03 -2.10
C GLY A 121 -23.05 7.04 -2.08
N THR A 122 -21.98 7.29 -2.84
CA THR A 122 -20.82 6.40 -2.93
C THR A 122 -19.52 7.09 -2.60
N TRP A 123 -18.55 6.32 -2.13
CA TRP A 123 -17.20 6.83 -1.93
C TRP A 123 -16.14 5.73 -2.09
N SER A 124 -14.90 6.12 -2.37
CA SER A 124 -13.79 5.19 -2.54
C SER A 124 -12.46 5.82 -2.13
N ILE A 125 -11.52 4.96 -1.73
CA ILE A 125 -10.14 5.34 -1.43
C ILE A 125 -9.24 4.54 -2.37
N THR A 126 -8.39 5.23 -3.13
CA THR A 126 -7.31 4.60 -3.89
C THR A 126 -5.99 4.85 -3.18
N TYR A 127 -5.28 3.79 -2.84
CA TYR A 127 -4.04 3.86 -2.08
C TYR A 127 -3.09 2.73 -2.46
N SER A 128 -1.81 2.86 -2.13
CA SER A 128 -0.82 1.80 -2.26
C SER A 128 -0.19 1.47 -0.92
N LYS A 129 0.18 0.19 -0.75
CA LYS A 129 0.86 -0.30 0.47
C LYS A 129 2.35 0.05 0.51
N SER A 130 2.85 0.69 -0.55
CA SER A 130 4.24 1.06 -0.76
C SER A 130 4.37 2.55 -1.07
N TYR A 131 5.58 3.08 -1.02
CA TYR A 131 5.86 4.37 -1.61
C TYR A 131 5.65 4.36 -3.13
N PRO A 132 5.22 5.50 -3.72
CA PRO A 132 5.06 5.61 -5.16
C PRO A 132 6.40 5.45 -5.88
N VAL A 133 6.35 5.06 -7.15
CA VAL A 133 7.55 4.91 -7.98
C VAL A 133 8.18 6.27 -8.27
N LEU A 134 9.25 6.58 -7.54
CA LEU A 134 10.10 7.77 -7.72
C LEU A 134 11.02 7.63 -8.95
N ALA A 135 11.69 8.72 -9.34
CA ALA A 135 12.56 8.76 -10.51
C ALA A 135 13.75 7.79 -10.41
N ASP A 136 14.35 7.66 -9.22
CA ASP A 136 15.41 6.70 -8.92
C ASP A 136 14.95 5.24 -9.06
N ALA A 137 13.72 4.93 -8.63
CA ALA A 137 13.12 3.61 -8.81
C ALA A 137 12.95 3.26 -10.30
N ARG A 138 12.53 4.21 -11.13
CA ARG A 138 12.40 3.99 -12.59
C ARG A 138 13.74 3.68 -13.22
N LEU A 139 14.77 4.40 -12.81
CA LEU A 139 16.13 4.22 -13.30
C LEU A 139 16.68 2.84 -12.89
N ALA A 140 16.55 2.47 -11.61
CA ALA A 140 16.96 1.17 -11.11
C ALA A 140 16.25 0.01 -11.83
N VAL A 141 14.93 0.11 -12.05
CA VAL A 141 14.19 -0.91 -12.83
C VAL A 141 14.67 -0.96 -14.27
N ALA A 142 14.95 0.18 -14.90
CA ALA A 142 15.42 0.22 -16.29
C ALA A 142 16.78 -0.46 -16.45
N PHE A 143 17.75 -0.16 -15.57
CA PHE A 143 19.06 -0.83 -15.57
C PHE A 143 18.92 -2.34 -15.35
N LEU A 144 18.17 -2.75 -14.33
CA LEU A 144 17.94 -4.17 -14.07
C LEU A 144 17.21 -4.87 -15.24
N ALA A 145 16.30 -4.18 -15.93
CA ALA A 145 15.62 -4.71 -17.11
C ALA A 145 16.56 -4.91 -18.30
N MET A 146 17.54 -4.02 -18.49
CA MET A 146 18.56 -4.18 -19.53
C MET A 146 19.41 -5.42 -19.28
N GLU A 147 19.88 -5.63 -18.04
CA GLU A 147 20.65 -6.83 -17.68
C GLU A 147 19.84 -8.12 -17.90
N PHE A 148 18.55 -8.12 -17.54
CA PHE A 148 17.69 -9.26 -17.84
C PHE A 148 17.48 -9.48 -19.34
N ALA A 149 17.39 -8.41 -20.13
CA ALA A 149 17.28 -8.52 -21.58
C ALA A 149 18.55 -9.11 -22.20
N GLU A 150 19.72 -8.68 -21.76
CA GLU A 150 21.01 -9.24 -22.19
C GLU A 150 21.16 -10.72 -21.79
N ALA A 151 20.75 -11.08 -20.57
CA ALA A 151 20.76 -12.46 -20.11
C ALA A 151 19.79 -13.38 -20.88
N CYS A 152 18.72 -12.82 -21.47
CA CYS A 152 17.77 -13.55 -22.29
C CYS A 152 18.15 -13.59 -23.78
N ALA A 153 19.17 -12.84 -24.22
CA ALA A 153 19.58 -12.81 -25.62
C ALA A 153 20.20 -14.16 -26.02
N PRO A 154 19.70 -14.82 -27.08
CA PRO A 154 20.30 -16.04 -27.57
C PRO A 154 21.71 -15.73 -28.11
N GLN A 155 22.74 -16.18 -27.39
CA GLN A 155 24.15 -16.16 -27.81
C GLN A 155 24.90 -14.82 -27.72
N GLY A 156 24.75 -14.06 -26.64
CA GLY A 156 25.73 -13.03 -26.31
C GLY A 156 27.08 -13.65 -25.91
N ALA A 157 28.20 -13.11 -26.42
CA ALA A 157 29.57 -13.47 -26.03
C ALA A 157 29.88 -13.27 -24.52
N CYS A 158 28.92 -12.71 -23.76
CA CYS A 158 29.01 -12.39 -22.35
C CYS A 158 28.11 -13.25 -21.45
N SER A 159 27.35 -14.21 -21.98
CA SER A 159 26.53 -15.10 -21.13
C SER A 159 27.42 -16.12 -20.42
N LEU A 160 27.80 -15.84 -19.17
CA LEU A 160 28.48 -16.82 -18.33
C LEU A 160 27.57 -18.05 -18.12
N PRO A 161 28.10 -19.29 -18.24
CA PRO A 161 27.34 -20.50 -17.93
C PRO A 161 26.78 -20.44 -16.50
N ARG A 162 25.56 -20.97 -16.30
CA ARG A 162 24.92 -20.99 -14.97
C ARG A 162 25.75 -21.85 -14.01
N GLY A 163 26.01 -21.35 -12.80
CA GLY A 163 26.73 -22.09 -11.75
C GLY A 163 28.26 -21.90 -11.74
N VAL A 164 28.80 -20.96 -12.52
CA VAL A 164 30.21 -20.57 -12.43
C VAL A 164 30.45 -19.79 -11.15
N THR A 165 31.28 -20.34 -10.26
CA THR A 165 31.68 -19.71 -8.98
C THR A 165 33.11 -19.15 -9.01
N SER A 166 33.89 -19.46 -10.04
CA SER A 166 35.27 -18.99 -10.21
C SER A 166 35.61 -18.84 -11.69
N VAL A 167 36.23 -17.71 -12.03
CA VAL A 167 36.75 -17.41 -13.38
C VAL A 167 38.19 -16.95 -13.27
N VAL A 168 39.08 -17.55 -14.07
CA VAL A 168 40.46 -17.09 -14.21
C VAL A 168 40.63 -16.55 -15.62
N ARG A 169 40.95 -15.25 -15.73
CA ARG A 169 41.22 -14.59 -17.01
C ARG A 169 42.49 -13.76 -16.87
N ASN A 170 43.45 -13.97 -17.78
CA ASN A 170 44.74 -13.26 -17.80
C ASN A 170 45.50 -13.31 -16.46
N GLY A 171 45.41 -14.43 -15.73
CA GLY A 171 46.12 -14.63 -14.46
C GLY A 171 45.47 -13.97 -13.23
N VAL A 172 44.32 -13.30 -13.40
CA VAL A 172 43.52 -12.78 -12.27
C VAL A 172 42.36 -13.75 -12.01
N SER A 173 42.26 -14.23 -10.78
CA SER A 173 41.16 -15.08 -10.31
C SER A 173 40.06 -14.23 -9.69
N PHE A 174 38.84 -14.36 -10.21
CA PHE A 174 37.63 -13.76 -9.68
C PHE A 174 36.75 -14.85 -9.07
N SER A 175 36.29 -14.65 -7.84
CA SER A 175 35.26 -15.49 -7.22
C SER A 175 33.90 -14.84 -7.44
N ILE A 176 32.93 -15.62 -7.90
CA ILE A 176 31.55 -15.19 -8.13
C ILE A 176 30.68 -15.88 -7.09
N GLU A 177 29.93 -15.11 -6.29
CA GLU A 177 29.00 -15.66 -5.32
C GLU A 177 27.81 -16.32 -6.02
N ALA A 178 27.43 -17.53 -5.57
CA ALA A 178 26.34 -18.27 -6.17
C ALA A 178 24.96 -17.73 -5.71
N GLY A 179 24.03 -17.59 -6.65
CA GLY A 179 22.66 -17.13 -6.38
C GLY A 179 22.21 -16.09 -7.41
N LEU A 180 20.90 -15.81 -7.46
CA LEU A 180 20.38 -14.78 -8.36
C LEU A 180 20.67 -13.36 -7.83
N PHE A 181 20.64 -13.19 -6.51
CA PHE A 181 20.92 -11.93 -5.80
C PHE A 181 21.66 -12.24 -4.49
N PRO A 182 22.97 -12.52 -4.54
CA PRO A 182 23.74 -12.79 -3.33
C PRO A 182 23.63 -11.61 -2.36
N ASN A 183 23.38 -11.91 -1.08
CA ASN A 183 23.15 -10.91 -0.02
C ASN A 183 22.00 -9.91 -0.27
N GLY A 184 21.08 -10.23 -1.20
CA GLY A 184 19.99 -9.33 -1.56
C GLY A 184 20.40 -8.16 -2.46
N LEU A 185 21.55 -8.27 -3.12
CA LEU A 185 22.06 -7.27 -4.06
C LEU A 185 22.21 -7.86 -5.46
N THR A 186 22.23 -6.98 -6.45
CA THR A 186 22.29 -7.30 -7.88
C THR A 186 23.70 -7.25 -8.45
N GLY A 187 24.62 -6.52 -7.80
CA GLY A 187 25.95 -6.23 -8.34
C GLY A 187 25.98 -5.03 -9.30
N ILE A 188 24.84 -4.35 -9.51
CA ILE A 188 24.73 -3.15 -10.34
C ILE A 188 24.66 -1.95 -9.41
N ASP A 189 25.70 -1.09 -9.39
CA ASP A 189 25.85 0.01 -8.42
C ASP A 189 24.58 0.84 -8.20
N ILE A 190 23.92 1.26 -9.28
CA ILE A 190 22.73 2.12 -9.18
C ILE A 190 21.51 1.38 -8.62
N VAL A 191 21.40 0.08 -8.91
CA VAL A 191 20.32 -0.76 -8.40
C VAL A 191 20.58 -1.11 -6.94
N ASP A 192 21.83 -1.39 -6.59
CA ASP A 192 22.25 -1.74 -5.23
C ASP A 192 22.16 -0.54 -4.28
N GLN A 193 22.54 0.66 -4.73
CA GLN A 193 22.31 1.90 -3.97
C GLN A 193 20.82 2.15 -3.73
N PHE A 194 19.97 1.89 -4.73
CA PHE A 194 18.53 1.98 -4.58
C PHE A 194 17.99 0.93 -3.59
N ILE A 195 18.45 -0.32 -3.68
CA ILE A 195 18.07 -1.38 -2.73
C ILE A 195 18.48 -0.99 -1.32
N LEU A 196 19.73 -0.60 -1.08
CA LEU A 196 20.24 -0.23 0.25
C LEU A 196 19.51 0.97 0.85
N LYS A 197 19.05 1.91 0.02
CA LYS A 197 18.21 3.04 0.44
C LYS A 197 16.86 2.58 1.01
N TRP A 198 16.26 1.53 0.46
CA TRP A 198 14.89 1.10 0.79
C TRP A 198 14.84 -0.15 1.69
N ALA A 199 15.82 -1.03 1.59
CA ALA A 199 16.01 -2.24 2.38
C ALA A 199 17.33 -2.12 3.18
N PRO A 200 17.30 -1.46 4.36
CA PRO A 200 18.51 -1.25 5.16
C PRO A 200 19.12 -2.57 5.63
N ALA A 201 20.44 -2.58 5.80
CA ALA A 201 21.20 -3.76 6.23
C ALA A 201 20.65 -4.35 7.53
N GLY A 202 20.45 -5.67 7.55
CA GLY A 202 19.90 -6.38 8.71
C GLY A 202 18.40 -6.17 8.93
N ALA A 203 17.67 -5.59 7.96
CA ALA A 203 16.21 -5.54 8.02
C ALA A 203 15.69 -6.97 8.25
N PRO A 204 15.10 -7.25 9.43
CA PRO A 204 14.53 -8.55 9.65
C PRO A 204 13.44 -8.74 8.58
N ILE A 205 13.44 -9.90 7.93
CA ILE A 205 12.21 -10.44 7.34
C ILE A 205 11.23 -10.38 8.50
N GLN A 206 10.36 -9.37 8.54
CA GLN A 206 9.48 -9.20 9.68
C GLN A 206 8.60 -10.45 9.68
N ALA A 207 8.85 -11.34 10.64
CA ALA A 207 8.06 -12.54 10.81
C ALA A 207 6.59 -12.12 10.87
N ALA A 208 5.71 -12.87 10.21
CA ALA A 208 4.28 -12.61 10.25
C ALA A 208 3.84 -12.39 11.70
N GLN A 209 3.49 -11.15 12.04
CA GLN A 209 3.08 -10.82 13.40
C GLN A 209 1.58 -11.06 13.50
N VAL A 210 1.17 -11.88 14.47
CA VAL A 210 -0.24 -11.95 14.87
C VAL A 210 -0.56 -10.70 15.67
N HIS A 211 -1.31 -9.79 15.08
CA HIS A 211 -1.77 -8.60 15.78
C HIS A 211 -2.97 -8.95 16.66
N ASN A 212 -2.89 -8.70 17.97
CA ASN A 212 -4.07 -8.73 18.83
C ASN A 212 -4.85 -7.41 18.65
N PRO A 213 -6.05 -7.42 18.05
CA PRO A 213 -6.81 -6.20 17.79
C PRO A 213 -7.32 -5.50 19.06
N ARG A 214 -7.22 -6.14 20.24
CA ARG A 214 -7.67 -5.58 21.52
C ARG A 214 -6.57 -4.85 22.31
N THR A 215 -5.30 -5.09 22.01
CA THR A 215 -4.21 -4.32 22.63
C THR A 215 -4.07 -2.99 21.91
N ARG A 216 -4.55 -1.91 22.54
CA ARG A 216 -4.32 -0.55 22.03
C ARG A 216 -2.82 -0.26 22.09
N LYS A 217 -2.15 -0.33 20.94
CA LYS A 217 -0.80 0.21 20.80
C LYS A 217 -0.86 1.74 20.96
N ALA A 218 0.24 2.34 21.39
CA ALA A 218 0.38 3.80 21.38
C ALA A 218 0.12 4.32 19.96
N ARG A 219 -0.62 5.44 19.86
CA ARG A 219 -0.93 6.08 18.59
C ARG A 219 0.36 6.67 18.01
N ILE A 220 0.79 6.17 16.85
CA ILE A 220 1.90 6.73 16.08
C ILE A 220 1.29 7.53 14.94
N THR A 221 1.56 8.83 14.90
CA THR A 221 1.01 9.72 13.88
C THR A 221 2.04 10.05 12.82
N SER A 222 1.62 9.97 11.56
CA SER A 222 2.38 10.39 10.39
C SER A 222 1.53 11.34 9.53
N THR A 223 2.19 12.31 8.89
CA THR A 223 1.54 13.16 7.90
C THR A 223 1.13 12.33 6.69
N LEU A 224 0.03 12.70 6.03
CA LEU A 224 -0.45 11.99 4.86
C LEU A 224 0.59 12.09 3.72
N PRO A 225 1.14 10.97 3.21
CA PRO A 225 1.95 10.99 2.01
C PRO A 225 1.01 11.05 0.80
N VAL A 226 1.00 12.20 0.11
CA VAL A 226 0.11 12.51 -1.03
C VAL A 226 0.91 12.74 -2.31
N ARG A 227 0.29 12.43 -3.46
CA ARG A 227 0.84 12.78 -4.77
C ARG A 227 0.78 14.26 -4.99
N ARG A 228 1.93 14.93 -4.82
CA ARG A 228 2.17 16.15 -5.58
C ARG A 228 2.21 15.74 -7.04
N LEU A 229 1.12 15.98 -7.77
CA LEU A 229 1.17 16.10 -9.21
C LEU A 229 2.13 17.25 -9.48
N GLY A 230 3.40 16.91 -9.75
CA GLY A 230 4.40 17.90 -10.11
C GLY A 230 3.92 18.61 -11.37
N GLY A 231 3.66 19.91 -11.24
CA GLY A 231 3.62 20.81 -12.38
C GLY A 231 4.98 20.75 -13.08
N SER A 232 4.93 20.57 -14.39
CA SER A 232 6.07 20.74 -15.27
C SER A 232 6.67 22.13 -15.08
N VAL A 233 7.97 22.19 -14.85
CA VAL A 233 8.84 23.29 -15.25
C VAL A 233 10.00 22.68 -16.02
#